data_AF-A0A7J8S0U4-F1
#
_entry.id   AF-A0A7J8S0U4-F1
#
_cell.length_a   1.000
_cell.length_b   1.000
_cell.length_c   1.000
_cell.angle_alpha   90.00
_cell.angle_beta   90.00
_cell.angle_gamma   90.00
#
_symmetry.space_group_name_H-M   'P 1'
#
loop_
_entity.id
_entity.type
_entity.pdbx_description
1 polymer ?
#
loop_
_entity_poly.entity_id
_entity_poly.type
_entity_poly.pdbx_seq_one_letter_code
_entity_poly.pdbx_strand_id
1 'polypeptide(L)'
;MLPEELGQLTKLKRLDLRSCSKLKRIPPGILCKLSRLEELSMGDSFVEWGAEGHSSLQSNSRLAELKALSCLTALEIHISNAKIIPKDFSFEKLQRYIIFIGEASHWDWKWGWVREYSRTLNLNLQTSISFLNNGVKVLLKKAENLYIGEVNGVEILLHESEFGNYFKQLRNLHIQNGAMVQYILKDGDAVQKIEFLQLESLTLKGLPDLISFCSKNEGSTSISPQEIALFKQQ
;
A
#
# COMPACT_ATOMS: atom_id res chain seq x y z
N MET A 1 12.29 22.61 4.87
CA MET A 1 13.08 21.62 5.65
C MET A 1 12.53 21.63 7.06
N LEU A 2 12.44 20.47 7.73
CA LEU A 2 12.07 20.45 9.15
C LEU A 2 13.24 20.92 10.03
N PRO A 3 12.97 21.73 11.06
CA PRO A 3 13.99 22.17 12.03
C PRO A 3 14.47 20.99 12.90
N GLU A 4 15.75 20.98 13.27
CA GLU A 4 16.32 19.91 14.11
C GLU A 4 15.74 19.88 15.53
N GLU A 5 15.31 21.05 16.02
CA GLU A 5 14.63 21.26 17.30
C GLU A 5 13.33 20.47 17.40
N LEU A 6 12.72 20.09 16.27
CA LEU A 6 11.54 19.21 16.26
C LEU A 6 11.82 17.91 17.03
N GLY A 7 13.04 17.39 16.94
CA GLY A 7 13.46 16.18 17.67
C GLY A 7 13.49 16.34 19.19
N GLN A 8 13.39 17.56 19.72
CA GLN A 8 13.29 17.81 21.16
C GLN A 8 11.85 17.66 21.68
N LEU A 9 10.84 17.62 20.80
CA LEU A 9 9.44 17.45 21.14
C LEU A 9 9.11 15.98 21.48
N THR A 10 9.80 15.40 22.46
CA THR A 10 9.72 13.97 22.83
C THR A 10 8.34 13.54 23.36
N LYS A 11 7.47 14.49 23.73
CA LYS A 11 6.08 14.25 24.13
C LYS A 11 5.08 14.34 22.98
N LEU A 12 5.53 14.68 21.76
CA LEU A 12 4.68 14.84 20.60
C LEU A 12 4.03 13.50 20.23
N LYS A 13 2.70 13.52 20.11
CA LYS A 13 1.90 12.35 19.72
C LYS A 13 1.40 12.40 18.29
N ARG A 14 1.27 13.60 17.72
CA ARG A 14 0.74 13.80 16.38
C ARG A 14 1.61 14.81 15.65
N LEU A 15 2.05 14.45 14.45
CA LEU A 15 2.81 15.31 13.57
C LEU A 15 2.11 15.34 12.21
N ASP A 16 1.47 16.48 11.94
CA ASP A 16 0.81 16.74 10.68
C ASP A 16 1.64 17.72 9.86
N LEU A 17 2.13 17.23 8.72
CA LEU A 17 2.91 17.97 7.73
C LEU A 17 2.21 17.97 6.37
N ARG A 18 0.89 17.73 6.35
CA ARG A 18 0.11 17.79 5.11
C ARG A 18 0.10 19.20 4.54
N SER A 19 -0.06 19.29 3.22
CA SER A 19 -0.03 20.53 2.44
C SER A 19 1.22 21.40 2.66
N CYS A 20 2.32 20.83 3.17
CA CYS A 20 3.61 21.49 3.31
C CYS A 20 4.40 21.39 2.00
N SER A 21 3.91 21.97 0.91
CA SER A 21 4.45 21.82 -0.46
C SER A 21 5.93 22.23 -0.65
N LYS A 22 6.48 23.02 0.29
CA LYS A 22 7.90 23.41 0.30
C LYS A 22 8.78 22.46 1.13
N LEU A 23 8.22 21.40 1.71
CA LEU A 23 8.95 20.42 2.52
C LEU A 23 9.75 19.48 1.62
N LYS A 24 11.01 19.86 1.35
CA LYS A 24 11.95 19.02 0.59
C LYS A 24 12.85 18.16 1.47
N ARG A 25 12.94 18.49 2.76
CA ARG A 25 13.93 17.88 3.63
C ARG A 25 13.44 17.59 5.04
N ILE A 26 13.61 16.35 5.47
CA ILE A 26 13.50 15.88 6.85
C ILE A 26 14.90 15.41 7.26
N PRO A 27 15.63 16.17 8.09
CA PRO A 27 16.97 15.78 8.52
C PRO A 27 17.01 14.37 9.16
N PRO A 28 18.01 13.54 8.85
CA PRO A 28 18.09 12.18 9.35
C PRO A 28 18.12 12.11 10.88
N GLY A 29 17.44 11.13 11.44
CA GLY A 29 17.39 10.86 12.89
C GLY A 29 16.40 11.74 13.66
N ILE A 30 15.75 12.73 13.03
CA ILE A 30 14.70 13.51 13.69
C ILE A 30 13.51 12.62 14.04
N LEU A 31 13.06 11.78 13.10
CA LEU A 31 11.90 10.92 13.32
C LEU A 31 12.18 9.93 14.46
N CYS A 32 13.38 9.37 14.55
CA CYS A 32 13.78 8.46 15.63
C CYS A 32 13.63 9.05 17.05
N LYS A 33 13.73 10.38 17.20
CA LYS A 33 13.62 11.05 18.51
C LYS A 33 12.17 11.20 18.99
N LEU A 34 11.19 11.05 18.10
CA LEU A 34 9.77 11.21 18.39
C LEU A 34 9.13 9.89 18.87
N SER A 35 9.72 9.23 19.86
CA SER A 35 9.34 7.87 20.28
C SER A 35 7.88 7.69 20.73
N ARG A 36 7.20 8.79 21.13
CA ARG A 36 5.79 8.80 21.54
C ARG A 36 4.81 9.16 20.42
N LEU A 37 5.30 9.29 19.19
CA LEU A 37 4.46 9.66 18.04
C LEU A 37 3.48 8.52 17.73
N GLU A 38 2.19 8.84 17.75
CA GLU A 38 1.07 7.95 17.46
C GLU A 38 0.58 8.15 16.02
N GLU A 39 0.64 9.37 15.50
CA GLU A 39 0.15 9.74 14.17
C GLU A 39 1.16 10.60 13.40
N LEU A 40 1.46 10.20 12.16
CA LEU A 40 2.32 10.95 11.23
C LEU A 40 1.61 11.11 9.88
N SER A 41 1.40 12.34 9.44
CA SER A 41 0.74 12.64 8.16
C SER A 41 1.58 13.58 7.30
N MET A 42 1.99 13.12 6.11
CA MET A 42 2.78 13.89 5.14
C MET A 42 2.64 13.38 3.69
N GLY A 43 1.60 12.60 3.40
CA GLY A 43 1.43 11.88 2.13
C GLY A 43 1.32 12.77 0.89
N ASP A 44 0.87 14.02 1.02
CA ASP A 44 0.77 14.99 -0.07
C ASP A 44 1.95 15.99 -0.13
N SER A 45 2.94 15.82 0.76
CA SER A 45 3.95 16.86 1.04
C SER A 45 5.39 16.39 0.98
N PHE A 46 5.67 15.09 1.12
CA PHE A 46 7.03 14.58 1.16
C PHE A 46 7.17 13.21 0.48
N VAL A 47 8.10 13.13 -0.48
CA VAL A 47 8.42 11.90 -1.24
C VAL A 47 9.92 11.58 -1.29
N GLU A 48 10.78 12.51 -0.85
CA GLU A 48 12.24 12.48 -1.04
C GLU A 48 12.96 11.69 0.08
N TRP A 49 12.52 10.48 0.38
CA TRP A 49 13.17 9.62 1.39
C TRP A 49 14.63 9.32 1.06
N GLY A 50 15.48 9.25 2.09
CA GLY A 50 16.90 8.92 1.94
C GLY A 50 17.14 7.45 1.58
N ALA A 51 18.18 7.19 0.79
CA ALA A 51 18.62 5.84 0.43
C ALA A 51 19.29 5.10 1.61
N GLU A 52 19.24 3.77 1.58
CA GLU A 52 19.93 2.89 2.53
C GLU A 52 21.46 2.91 2.30
N GLY A 53 22.25 2.75 3.36
CA GLY A 53 23.72 2.66 3.30
C GLY A 53 24.46 3.94 3.69
N HIS A 54 24.54 4.95 2.82
CA HIS A 54 25.34 6.16 3.08
C HIS A 54 24.47 7.33 3.58
N SER A 55 24.79 7.85 4.78
CA SER A 55 24.16 9.05 5.33
C SER A 55 25.18 10.20 5.25
N SER A 56 24.93 11.17 4.38
CA SER A 56 25.64 12.45 4.39
C SER A 56 24.81 13.49 5.14
N LEU A 57 25.44 14.60 5.54
CA LEU A 57 24.74 15.78 6.09
C LEU A 57 23.72 16.40 5.13
N GLN A 58 23.64 15.95 3.88
CA GLN A 58 22.68 16.40 2.88
C GLN A 58 21.57 15.35 2.62
N SER A 59 21.69 14.15 3.19
CA SER A 59 20.70 13.10 3.04
C SER A 59 19.38 13.45 3.75
N ASN A 60 18.29 12.88 3.24
CA ASN A 60 16.98 12.88 3.88
C ASN A 60 16.83 11.72 4.87
N SER A 61 15.83 11.82 5.74
CA SER A 61 15.43 10.73 6.63
C SER A 61 15.14 9.46 5.86
N ARG A 62 15.53 8.32 6.43
CA ARG A 62 15.26 7.01 5.83
C ARG A 62 13.92 6.48 6.30
N LEU A 63 13.29 5.64 5.46
CA LEU A 63 12.05 4.96 5.86
C LEU A 63 12.27 4.05 7.09
N ALA A 64 13.47 3.48 7.24
CA ALA A 64 13.85 2.67 8.39
C ALA A 64 13.69 3.39 9.74
N GLU A 65 13.74 4.73 9.78
CA GLU A 65 13.54 5.51 11.01
C GLU A 65 12.14 5.32 11.61
N LEU A 66 11.14 5.00 10.80
CA LEU A 66 9.78 4.70 11.27
C LEU A 66 9.74 3.46 12.19
N LYS A 67 10.76 2.58 12.15
CA LYS A 67 10.90 1.45 13.08
C LYS A 67 11.08 1.93 14.53
N ALA A 68 11.71 3.07 14.74
CA ALA A 68 11.94 3.64 16.09
C ALA A 68 10.66 4.22 16.71
N LEU A 69 9.64 4.51 15.90
CA LEU A 69 8.37 5.11 16.35
C LEU A 69 7.43 4.03 16.92
N SER A 70 7.74 3.46 18.08
CA SER A 70 7.02 2.30 18.63
C SER A 70 5.51 2.53 18.84
N CYS A 71 5.08 3.76 19.12
CA CYS A 71 3.67 4.12 19.33
C CYS A 71 2.88 4.41 18.04
N LEU A 72 3.53 4.42 16.87
CA LEU A 72 2.91 4.85 15.62
C LEU A 72 1.82 3.87 15.15
N THR A 73 0.56 4.32 15.14
CA THR A 73 -0.62 3.54 14.74
C THR A 73 -1.38 4.15 13.57
N ALA A 74 -1.16 5.44 13.26
CA ALA A 74 -1.71 6.09 12.07
C ALA A 74 -0.60 6.70 11.20
N LEU A 75 -0.61 6.38 9.90
CA LEU A 75 0.44 6.82 8.98
C LEU A 75 -0.11 7.22 7.62
N GLU A 76 0.13 8.47 7.20
CA GLU A 76 -0.16 8.96 5.86
C GLU A 76 1.16 9.39 5.19
N ILE A 77 1.68 8.59 4.24
CA ILE A 77 2.97 8.83 3.56
C ILE A 77 2.94 8.42 2.10
N HIS A 78 3.89 8.95 1.34
CA HIS A 78 4.18 8.51 -0.03
C HIS A 78 5.63 8.03 -0.12
N ILE A 79 5.80 6.80 -0.62
CA ILE A 79 7.06 6.13 -0.94
C ILE A 79 7.18 6.07 -2.46
N SER A 80 8.05 6.89 -3.05
CA SER A 80 8.18 7.00 -4.52
C SER A 80 8.72 5.73 -5.20
N ASN A 81 9.41 4.86 -4.46
CA ASN A 81 10.03 3.66 -5.01
C ASN A 81 10.01 2.52 -3.97
N ALA A 82 9.31 1.42 -4.26
CA ALA A 82 9.22 0.28 -3.34
C ALA A 82 10.59 -0.30 -2.91
N LYS A 83 11.65 -0.13 -3.72
CA LYS A 83 13.01 -0.61 -3.43
C LYS A 83 13.65 0.05 -2.21
N ILE A 84 13.17 1.22 -1.78
CA ILE A 84 13.69 1.88 -0.57
C ILE A 84 13.13 1.29 0.72
N ILE A 85 12.11 0.44 0.63
CA ILE A 85 11.51 -0.20 1.80
C ILE A 85 12.45 -1.31 2.26
N PRO A 86 12.98 -1.28 3.50
CA PRO A 86 13.86 -2.33 3.99
C PRO A 86 13.17 -3.70 3.97
N LYS A 87 13.90 -4.78 3.68
CA LYS A 87 13.34 -6.13 3.51
C LYS A 87 12.65 -6.66 4.79
N ASP A 88 13.14 -6.25 5.95
CA ASP A 88 12.65 -6.61 7.28
C ASP A 88 11.66 -5.56 7.85
N PHE A 89 11.28 -4.55 7.08
CA PHE A 89 10.35 -3.51 7.52
C PHE A 89 8.90 -4.03 7.49
N SER A 90 8.12 -3.74 8.55
CA SER A 90 6.71 -4.11 8.63
C SER A 90 5.81 -2.99 9.13
N PHE A 91 4.61 -2.91 8.55
CA PHE A 91 3.54 -1.98 8.91
C PHE A 91 2.47 -2.62 9.82
N GLU A 92 2.76 -3.78 10.42
CA GLU A 92 1.83 -4.61 11.22
C GLU A 92 0.98 -3.82 12.22
N LYS A 93 1.62 -2.89 12.96
CA LYS A 93 1.03 -2.12 14.06
C LYS A 93 0.04 -1.04 13.61
N LEU A 94 -0.01 -0.72 12.31
CA LEU A 94 -0.87 0.35 11.83
C LEU A 94 -2.34 -0.06 11.91
N GLN A 95 -3.12 0.80 12.54
CA GLN A 95 -4.57 0.71 12.64
C GLN A 95 -5.24 1.55 11.56
N ARG A 96 -4.62 2.69 11.21
CA ARG A 96 -5.04 3.57 10.11
C ARG A 96 -3.86 3.86 9.21
N TYR A 97 -4.06 3.90 7.90
CA TYR A 97 -3.02 4.28 6.97
C TYR A 97 -3.56 4.81 5.66
N ILE A 98 -2.80 5.72 5.08
CA ILE A 98 -2.95 6.18 3.70
C ILE A 98 -1.54 6.13 3.11
N ILE A 99 -1.22 5.03 2.43
CA ILE A 99 0.14 4.79 1.95
C ILE A 99 0.12 4.68 0.43
N PHE A 100 0.93 5.53 -0.21
CA PHE A 100 1.21 5.46 -1.63
C PHE A 100 2.59 4.85 -1.83
N ILE A 101 2.70 3.86 -2.71
CA ILE A 101 3.96 3.21 -3.06
C ILE A 101 4.10 3.22 -4.58
N GLY A 102 5.15 3.86 -5.08
CA GLY A 102 5.40 3.99 -6.51
C GLY A 102 5.47 5.41 -7.02
N GLU A 103 5.67 5.53 -8.33
CA GLU A 103 5.82 6.82 -8.99
C GLU A 103 4.54 7.64 -8.89
N ALA A 104 4.71 8.92 -8.57
CA ALA A 104 3.64 9.91 -8.56
C ALA A 104 3.28 10.26 -10.02
N SER A 105 2.69 9.35 -10.80
CA SER A 105 2.08 9.79 -12.05
C SER A 105 0.98 10.81 -11.71
N HIS A 106 0.70 11.75 -12.62
CA HIS A 106 -0.08 12.98 -12.42
C HIS A 106 -1.55 12.75 -11.99
N TRP A 107 -1.76 12.19 -10.81
CA TRP A 107 -3.07 11.95 -10.26
C TRP A 107 -3.54 13.20 -9.55
N ASP A 108 -4.57 13.85 -10.10
CA ASP A 108 -5.42 14.75 -9.34
C ASP A 108 -6.24 13.89 -8.35
N TRP A 109 -5.58 13.43 -7.28
CA TRP A 109 -6.23 12.62 -6.27
C TRP A 109 -7.30 13.48 -5.59
N LYS A 110 -8.52 12.97 -5.58
CA LYS A 110 -9.56 13.47 -4.69
C LYS A 110 -9.20 13.06 -3.26
N TRP A 111 -8.27 13.80 -2.64
CA TRP A 111 -7.80 13.55 -1.27
C TRP A 111 -8.94 13.50 -0.25
N GLY A 112 -10.03 14.22 -0.50
CA GLY A 112 -11.27 14.09 0.27
C GLY A 112 -11.78 12.66 0.28
N TRP A 113 -11.92 12.04 -0.90
CA TRP A 113 -12.38 10.67 -1.05
C TRP A 113 -11.37 9.64 -0.51
N VAL A 114 -10.06 9.85 -0.76
CA VAL A 114 -8.99 8.98 -0.23
C VAL A 114 -9.02 8.92 1.30
N ARG A 115 -9.32 10.04 1.95
CA ARG A 115 -9.35 10.20 3.41
C ARG A 115 -10.68 9.77 4.05
N GLU A 116 -11.69 9.38 3.26
CA GLU A 116 -12.92 8.75 3.78
C GLU A 116 -12.66 7.31 4.28
N TYR A 117 -11.60 6.69 3.79
CA TYR A 117 -11.20 5.34 4.18
C TYR A 117 -10.06 5.39 5.19
N SER A 118 -10.18 4.59 6.25
CA SER A 118 -9.16 4.55 7.31
C SER A 118 -7.90 3.84 6.85
N ARG A 119 -8.01 2.98 5.82
CA ARG A 119 -6.96 2.10 5.33
C ARG A 119 -6.90 2.10 3.81
N THR A 120 -6.24 3.13 3.26
CA THR A 120 -6.00 3.29 1.82
C THR A 120 -4.59 2.86 1.46
N LEU A 121 -4.48 1.97 0.47
CA LEU A 121 -3.21 1.57 -0.13
C LEU A 121 -3.25 1.86 -1.64
N ASN A 122 -2.28 2.61 -2.12
CA ASN A 122 -2.07 2.84 -3.54
C ASN A 122 -0.73 2.24 -3.97
N LEU A 123 -0.76 1.39 -4.99
CA LEU A 123 0.38 0.71 -5.56
C LEU A 123 0.51 1.09 -7.03
N ASN A 124 1.53 1.88 -7.37
CA ASN A 124 1.92 2.18 -8.75
C ASN A 124 3.32 1.59 -9.02
N LEU A 125 3.36 0.28 -9.27
CA LEU A 125 4.62 -0.47 -9.26
C LEU A 125 5.04 -0.83 -10.67
N GLN A 126 6.30 -0.58 -11.00
CA GLN A 126 6.93 -1.07 -12.24
C GLN A 126 7.16 -2.60 -12.23
N THR A 127 6.80 -3.31 -11.15
CA THR A 127 7.03 -4.73 -10.92
C THR A 127 5.82 -5.38 -10.25
N SER A 128 5.70 -6.71 -10.30
CA SER A 128 4.64 -7.44 -9.61
C SER A 128 4.61 -7.18 -8.09
N ILE A 129 3.40 -7.09 -7.52
CA ILE A 129 3.10 -7.00 -6.09
C ILE A 129 3.70 -8.18 -5.30
N SER A 130 3.88 -9.33 -5.95
CA SER A 130 4.48 -10.53 -5.36
C SER A 130 5.88 -10.27 -4.78
N PHE A 131 6.64 -9.33 -5.35
CA PHE A 131 7.98 -8.95 -4.92
C PHE A 131 8.01 -8.03 -3.70
N LEU A 132 6.86 -7.51 -3.25
CA LEU A 132 6.79 -6.75 -2.00
C LEU A 132 7.09 -7.68 -0.81
N ASN A 133 7.78 -7.16 0.20
CA ASN A 133 8.04 -7.91 1.42
C ASN A 133 6.72 -8.16 2.21
N ASN A 134 6.74 -9.15 3.09
CA ASN A 134 5.55 -9.54 3.86
C ASN A 134 5.02 -8.41 4.76
N GLY A 135 5.91 -7.55 5.26
CA GLY A 135 5.54 -6.39 6.07
C GLY A 135 4.75 -5.32 5.32
N VAL A 136 4.94 -5.19 4.00
CA VAL A 136 4.09 -4.37 3.12
C VAL A 136 2.81 -5.12 2.76
N LYS A 137 2.88 -6.43 2.49
CA LYS A 137 1.69 -7.25 2.17
C LYS A 137 0.62 -7.26 3.27
N VAL A 138 0.99 -7.01 4.53
CA VAL A 138 0.02 -6.80 5.62
C VAL A 138 -0.93 -5.62 5.35
N LEU A 139 -0.49 -4.59 4.64
CA LEU A 139 -1.35 -3.47 4.22
C LEU A 139 -2.40 -3.93 3.20
N LEU A 140 -2.08 -4.85 2.29
CA LEU A 140 -3.05 -5.39 1.34
C LEU A 140 -4.15 -6.19 2.05
N LYS A 141 -3.80 -6.96 3.08
CA LYS A 141 -4.76 -7.76 3.87
C LYS A 141 -5.80 -6.89 4.61
N LYS A 142 -5.39 -5.70 5.04
CA LYS A 142 -6.20 -4.80 5.88
C LYS A 142 -6.88 -3.67 5.09
N ALA A 143 -6.60 -3.53 3.78
CA ALA A 143 -7.04 -2.38 3.00
C ALA A 143 -8.56 -2.32 2.86
N GLU A 144 -9.10 -1.10 3.00
CA GLU A 144 -10.49 -0.74 2.69
C GLU A 144 -10.60 -0.13 1.29
N ASN A 145 -9.58 0.62 0.87
CA ASN A 145 -9.50 1.23 -0.44
C ASN A 145 -8.15 0.87 -1.07
N LEU A 146 -8.19 0.14 -2.19
CA LEU A 146 -7.01 -0.34 -2.89
C LEU A 146 -6.97 0.21 -4.31
N TYR A 147 -5.87 0.88 -4.62
CA TYR A 147 -5.59 1.38 -5.95
C TYR A 147 -4.35 0.67 -6.52
N ILE A 148 -4.46 0.17 -7.75
CA ILE A 148 -3.38 -0.50 -8.46
C ILE A 148 -3.22 0.16 -9.83
N GLY A 149 -2.07 0.79 -10.07
CA GLY A 149 -1.70 1.48 -11.30
C GLY A 149 -0.45 0.91 -11.99
N GLU A 150 -0.31 1.23 -13.29
CA GLU A 150 0.78 0.83 -14.21
C GLU A 150 1.20 -0.63 -14.08
N VAL A 151 0.31 -1.48 -14.54
CA VAL A 151 0.30 -2.91 -14.26
C VAL A 151 0.98 -3.64 -15.41
N ASN A 152 2.28 -3.39 -15.62
CA ASN A 152 3.06 -4.15 -16.59
C ASN A 152 3.29 -5.57 -16.05
N GLY A 153 2.34 -6.47 -16.32
CA GLY A 153 2.42 -7.89 -15.95
C GLY A 153 2.23 -8.17 -14.46
N VAL A 154 1.47 -7.36 -13.72
CA VAL A 154 1.18 -7.70 -12.32
C VAL A 154 0.19 -8.86 -12.28
N GLU A 155 0.73 -10.04 -12.04
CA GLU A 155 0.03 -11.05 -11.28
C GLU A 155 0.02 -10.57 -9.81
N ILE A 156 -1.15 -10.36 -9.21
CA ILE A 156 -1.25 -10.32 -7.75
C ILE A 156 -1.09 -11.77 -7.29
N LEU A 157 0.16 -12.23 -7.20
CA LEU A 157 0.44 -13.55 -6.69
C LEU A 157 0.30 -13.51 -5.18
N LEU A 158 -0.86 -13.92 -4.71
CA LEU A 158 -1.08 -14.24 -3.30
C LEU A 158 -0.50 -15.65 -3.08
N HIS A 159 0.24 -15.85 -1.99
CA HIS A 159 0.76 -17.19 -1.65
C HIS A 159 -0.31 -18.00 -0.91
N GLU A 160 -0.37 -19.31 -1.19
CA GLU A 160 -1.40 -20.27 -0.72
C GLU A 160 -1.71 -20.19 0.78
N SER A 161 -0.70 -19.95 1.62
CA SER A 161 -0.87 -19.87 3.08
C SER A 161 -1.55 -18.59 3.57
N GLU A 162 -1.76 -17.59 2.71
CA GLU A 162 -2.26 -16.27 3.09
C GLU A 162 -3.59 -15.87 2.43
N PHE A 163 -4.10 -16.65 1.46
CA PHE A 163 -5.29 -16.32 0.65
C PHE A 163 -6.54 -16.02 1.48
N GLY A 164 -6.77 -16.75 2.57
CA GLY A 164 -8.01 -16.68 3.33
C GLY A 164 -8.33 -15.34 4.00
N ASN A 165 -7.43 -14.35 3.98
CA ASN A 165 -7.62 -13.08 4.67
C ASN A 165 -7.47 -11.82 3.80
N TYR A 166 -7.12 -11.95 2.53
CA TYR A 166 -7.05 -10.78 1.64
C TYR A 166 -8.45 -10.29 1.29
N PHE A 167 -8.58 -8.97 1.15
CA PHE A 167 -9.74 -8.27 0.58
C PHE A 167 -11.10 -8.45 1.29
N LYS A 168 -11.17 -9.17 2.42
CA LYS A 168 -12.40 -9.27 3.24
C LYS A 168 -12.95 -7.93 3.73
N GLN A 169 -12.07 -6.95 3.91
CA GLN A 169 -12.40 -5.59 4.35
C GLN A 169 -12.41 -4.59 3.20
N LEU A 170 -12.14 -5.04 1.97
CA LEU A 170 -12.01 -4.17 0.82
C LEU A 170 -13.38 -3.65 0.39
N ARG A 171 -13.52 -2.33 0.42
CA ARG A 171 -14.72 -1.60 0.02
C ARG A 171 -14.57 -1.01 -1.38
N ASN A 172 -13.35 -0.64 -1.77
CA ASN A 172 -13.10 -0.05 -3.08
C ASN A 172 -11.87 -0.68 -3.71
N LEU A 173 -12.03 -1.12 -4.96
CA LEU A 173 -10.95 -1.64 -5.78
C LEU A 173 -10.86 -0.84 -7.07
N HIS A 174 -9.73 -0.20 -7.30
CA HIS A 174 -9.42 0.48 -8.56
C HIS A 174 -8.20 -0.16 -9.19
N ILE A 175 -8.34 -0.67 -10.40
CA ILE A 175 -7.25 -1.25 -11.19
C ILE A 175 -7.22 -0.58 -12.54
N GLN A 176 -6.03 -0.17 -12.98
CA GLN A 176 -5.91 0.50 -14.27
C GLN A 176 -4.55 0.35 -14.94
N ASN A 177 -4.50 0.64 -16.24
CA ASN A 177 -3.28 0.69 -17.05
C ASN A 177 -2.52 -0.64 -16.99
N GLY A 178 -3.19 -1.74 -17.27
CA GLY A 178 -2.64 -3.10 -17.28
C GLY A 178 -2.80 -3.75 -18.64
N ALA A 179 -1.93 -3.38 -19.57
CA ALA A 179 -2.06 -3.77 -20.98
C ALA A 179 -2.10 -5.30 -21.17
N MET A 180 -1.33 -6.04 -20.38
CA MET A 180 -1.19 -7.51 -20.48
C MET A 180 -1.87 -8.27 -19.33
N VAL A 181 -2.70 -7.59 -18.54
CA VAL A 181 -3.32 -8.20 -17.36
C VAL A 181 -4.52 -9.03 -17.79
N GLN A 182 -4.34 -10.36 -17.80
CA GLN A 182 -5.41 -11.31 -18.11
C GLN A 182 -6.21 -11.74 -16.89
N TYR A 183 -5.51 -11.82 -15.74
CA TYR A 183 -6.07 -12.25 -14.47
C TYR A 183 -5.60 -11.32 -13.36
N ILE A 184 -6.52 -10.94 -12.46
CA ILE A 184 -6.16 -10.10 -11.31
C ILE A 184 -5.54 -10.96 -10.21
N LEU A 185 -6.05 -12.18 -10.03
CA LEU A 185 -5.66 -13.13 -9.02
C LEU A 185 -5.24 -14.43 -9.70
N LYS A 186 -4.10 -14.98 -9.30
CA LYS A 186 -3.68 -16.30 -9.75
C LYS A 186 -4.17 -17.34 -8.74
N ASP A 187 -4.84 -18.35 -9.26
CA ASP A 187 -5.27 -19.52 -8.49
C ASP A 187 -4.03 -20.33 -8.08
N GLY A 188 -3.86 -20.54 -6.78
CA GLY A 188 -3.00 -21.60 -6.27
C GLY A 188 -3.80 -22.89 -6.18
N ASP A 189 -3.18 -24.04 -5.89
CA ASP A 189 -3.85 -25.34 -5.78
C ASP A 189 -4.78 -25.45 -4.53
N ALA A 190 -5.21 -24.31 -3.96
CA ALA A 190 -5.83 -24.21 -2.66
C ALA A 190 -7.34 -23.94 -2.72
N VAL A 191 -8.06 -24.76 -1.95
CA VAL A 191 -9.51 -24.82 -1.67
C VAL A 191 -10.15 -23.50 -1.15
N GLN A 192 -9.39 -22.40 -0.99
CA GLN A 192 -9.89 -21.16 -0.40
C GLN A 192 -10.21 -20.09 -1.45
N LYS A 193 -11.51 -19.84 -1.60
CA LYS A 193 -12.08 -18.83 -2.49
C LYS A 193 -11.78 -17.41 -1.98
N ILE A 194 -11.24 -16.55 -2.83
CA ILE A 194 -11.20 -15.10 -2.56
C ILE A 194 -12.62 -14.56 -2.67
N GLU A 195 -13.07 -13.85 -1.64
CA GLU A 195 -14.40 -13.25 -1.59
C GLU A 195 -14.30 -11.76 -1.26
N PHE A 196 -14.89 -10.93 -2.11
CA PHE A 196 -14.99 -9.48 -1.93
C PHE A 196 -16.24 -9.13 -1.12
N LEU A 197 -16.24 -9.52 0.17
CA LEU A 197 -17.44 -9.50 1.02
C LEU A 197 -18.02 -8.11 1.32
N GLN A 198 -17.20 -7.07 1.21
CA GLN A 198 -17.55 -5.69 1.58
C GLN A 198 -17.39 -4.71 0.41
N LEU A 199 -17.20 -5.22 -0.82
CA LEU A 199 -16.87 -4.37 -1.95
C LEU A 199 -18.09 -3.57 -2.39
N GLU A 200 -17.95 -2.25 -2.33
CA GLU A 200 -18.96 -1.25 -2.69
C GLU A 200 -18.68 -0.64 -4.06
N SER A 201 -17.40 -0.50 -4.43
CA SER A 201 -16.98 0.10 -5.70
C SER A 201 -15.87 -0.70 -6.37
N LEU A 202 -16.02 -0.90 -7.67
CA LEU A 202 -15.05 -1.53 -8.54
C LEU A 202 -14.83 -0.65 -9.76
N THR A 203 -13.59 -0.23 -9.99
CA THR A 203 -13.19 0.52 -11.19
C THR A 203 -12.09 -0.23 -11.93
N LEU A 204 -12.34 -0.49 -13.22
CA LEU A 204 -11.41 -1.15 -14.13
C LEU A 204 -11.19 -0.23 -15.34
N LYS A 205 -9.95 0.20 -15.59
CA LYS A 205 -9.66 1.17 -16.67
C LYS A 205 -8.40 0.81 -17.45
N GLY A 206 -8.50 0.66 -18.77
CA GLY A 206 -7.31 0.36 -19.59
C GLY A 206 -6.73 -1.02 -19.29
N LEU A 207 -7.60 -2.04 -19.29
CA LEU A 207 -7.28 -3.46 -19.11
C LEU A 207 -7.80 -4.25 -20.33
N PRO A 208 -7.18 -4.10 -21.52
CA PRO A 208 -7.74 -4.64 -22.77
C PRO A 208 -7.76 -6.17 -22.82
N ASP A 209 -6.81 -6.81 -22.12
CA ASP A 209 -6.64 -8.27 -22.13
C ASP A 209 -7.29 -8.97 -20.93
N LEU A 210 -8.05 -8.25 -20.08
CA LEU A 210 -8.64 -8.83 -18.88
C LEU A 210 -9.71 -9.88 -19.21
N ILE A 211 -9.47 -11.12 -18.81
CA ILE A 211 -10.36 -12.27 -19.06
C ILE A 211 -11.21 -12.58 -17.83
N SER A 212 -10.60 -12.60 -16.65
CA SER A 212 -11.26 -13.01 -15.40
C SER A 212 -10.58 -12.40 -14.18
N PHE A 213 -11.30 -12.33 -13.06
CA PHE A 213 -10.68 -11.97 -11.77
C PHE A 213 -9.72 -13.05 -11.28
N CYS A 214 -10.01 -14.32 -11.55
CA CYS A 214 -9.19 -15.46 -11.15
C CYS A 214 -8.77 -16.27 -12.38
N SER A 215 -7.50 -16.69 -12.46
CA SER A 215 -7.08 -17.72 -13.41
C SER A 215 -7.70 -19.06 -13.06
N LYS A 216 -8.01 -19.93 -14.03
CA LYS A 216 -8.36 -21.34 -13.76
C LYS A 216 -7.12 -22.19 -14.00
N ASN A 217 -6.78 -23.12 -13.10
CA ASN A 217 -5.79 -24.14 -13.41
C ASN A 217 -6.37 -25.14 -14.44
N GLU A 218 -5.68 -25.32 -15.57
CA GLU A 218 -6.09 -26.22 -16.67
C GLU A 218 -6.07 -27.73 -16.28
N GLY A 219 -5.78 -28.08 -15.02
CA GLY A 219 -5.80 -29.46 -14.51
C GLY A 219 -7.08 -29.88 -13.76
N SER A 220 -8.01 -28.97 -13.47
CA SER A 220 -9.23 -29.29 -12.71
C SER A 220 -10.36 -29.72 -13.66
N THR A 221 -10.53 -31.03 -13.85
CA THR A 221 -11.65 -31.63 -14.61
C THR A 221 -12.99 -31.68 -13.86
N SER A 222 -13.16 -30.97 -12.73
CA SER A 222 -14.47 -30.85 -12.09
C SER A 222 -15.18 -29.57 -12.49
N ILE A 223 -16.03 -29.65 -13.53
CA ILE A 223 -17.11 -28.69 -13.73
C ILE A 223 -18.15 -28.96 -12.64
N SER A 224 -18.00 -28.29 -11.50
CA SER A 224 -19.11 -28.12 -10.55
C SER A 224 -19.92 -26.89 -10.99
N PRO A 225 -21.23 -27.02 -11.30
CA PRO A 225 -22.10 -25.91 -11.67
C PRO A 225 -22.55 -25.09 -10.45
N GLN A 226 -21.67 -24.88 -9.46
CA GLN A 226 -21.91 -23.92 -8.39
C GLN A 226 -21.30 -22.58 -8.80
N GLU A 227 -22.17 -21.68 -9.25
CA GLU A 227 -21.85 -20.31 -9.64
C GLU A 227 -20.88 -19.65 -8.66
N ILE A 228 -19.82 -19.10 -9.25
CA ILE A 228 -18.72 -18.40 -8.59
C ILE A 228 -19.28 -17.08 -8.03
N ALA A 229 -19.87 -17.12 -6.83
CA ALA A 229 -20.19 -15.89 -6.12
C ALA A 229 -18.89 -15.26 -5.56
N LEU A 230 -18.13 -14.58 -6.42
CA LEU A 230 -17.03 -13.67 -6.05
C LEU A 230 -17.57 -12.43 -5.30
N PHE A 231 -18.80 -12.07 -5.64
CA PHE A 231 -19.60 -11.00 -5.07
C PHE A 231 -20.87 -11.64 -4.54
N LYS A 232 -21.05 -11.70 -3.22
CA LYS A 232 -22.33 -12.12 -2.63
C LYS A 232 -23.23 -10.88 -2.65
N GLN A 233 -24.40 -10.96 -3.29
CA GLN A 233 -25.43 -9.95 -3.12
C GLN A 233 -25.91 -10.01 -1.67
N GLN A 234 -25.81 -8.90 -0.94
CA GLN A 234 -26.50 -8.70 0.34
C GLN A 234 -27.90 -8.14 0.08
#